data_AF-A0A1C6S7W5-F1
#
_entry.id   AF-A0A1C6S7W5-F1
#
_cell.length_a   1.000
_cell.length_b   1.000
_cell.length_c   1.000
_cell.angle_alpha   90.00
_cell.angle_beta   90.00
_cell.angle_gamma   90.00
#
_symmetry.space_group_name_H-M   'P 1'
#
loop_
_entity.id
_entity.type
_entity.pdbx_description
1 polymer ?
#
loop_
_entity_poly.entity_id
_entity_poly.type
_entity_poly.pdbx_seq_one_letter_code
_entity_poly.pdbx_strand_id
1 'polypeptide(L)'
;MVGMRAPGPRAWLSLVAVLIAGAVLPVRAAPVEAAQGQHEALPTFARAGFRPHPMSDAALPYNDTPLAPRVDPHPHDEQGVRLFRYNGVTYDHPVAQAQWGLSNLRTYLANRDALFLNRALAQAQRNLDRKVESRGAWWYPYAFDFPRCAQMPGIRATWYSAMAQGQLLSLFSRLHAVTGDHKWRTAADRTFQSLLLPPTPGLPWVSWVDYLGYLWLEEYPVTPGVTGERVLNGLVFALYGVYDYWRVTADPRAVAIFDGAATTVRRYAAVSFRAPQWISRYSIGCLHSNADYHPIHIRQLLETYEMSQAPVFAGLADLFREDYPAPAVSGTVVFSAGTHVGYRFTPGGSIVGLRTLTLSRQSNAHSDQRIRIRGRGIHYRVTNGPLAGFLVPEEPGRRELLGAVEQHTYTPARTLGFAPGTYVGHRYDSAWAVSETRTFTFPRASAAPFGASAWVNGRLSYQITAGVYAGFWLPAVDGLTPAP
;
A
#
# COMPACT_ATOMS: atom_id res chain seq x y z
N MET A 1 4.39 -9.41 6.17
CA MET A 1 4.84 -10.30 5.08
C MET A 1 3.60 -10.75 4.33
N VAL A 2 3.20 -10.01 3.30
CA VAL A 2 1.98 -10.31 2.55
C VAL A 2 2.38 -11.26 1.42
N GLY A 3 2.38 -12.56 1.73
CA GLY A 3 2.46 -13.60 0.71
C GLY A 3 1.15 -13.61 -0.06
N MET A 4 1.23 -13.48 -1.39
CA MET A 4 0.09 -13.66 -2.29
C MET A 4 -0.53 -15.05 -2.03
N ARG A 5 -1.70 -15.11 -1.39
CA ARG A 5 -2.55 -16.30 -1.40
C ARG A 5 -3.41 -16.23 -2.66
N ALA A 6 -3.16 -17.14 -3.60
CA ALA A 6 -4.03 -17.34 -4.75
C ALA A 6 -5.39 -17.92 -4.31
N PRO A 7 -6.54 -17.44 -4.82
CA PRO A 7 -7.82 -18.08 -4.57
C PRO A 7 -7.90 -19.41 -5.34
N GLY A 8 -8.32 -20.47 -4.64
CA GLY A 8 -8.48 -21.82 -5.22
C GLY A 8 -9.67 -21.91 -6.20
N PRO A 9 -9.65 -22.84 -7.17
CA PRO A 9 -10.67 -22.94 -8.20
C PRO A 9 -11.94 -23.62 -7.66
N ARG A 10 -13.10 -23.02 -7.93
CA ARG A 10 -14.39 -23.72 -7.94
C ARG A 10 -14.68 -24.16 -9.37
N ALA A 11 -14.77 -25.47 -9.55
CA ALA A 11 -15.12 -26.16 -10.80
C ALA A 11 -16.54 -25.82 -11.25
N TRP A 12 -16.79 -25.64 -12.56
CA TRP A 12 -18.02 -26.05 -13.27
C TRP A 12 -17.77 -26.18 -14.80
N LEU A 13 -17.96 -27.41 -15.29
CA LEU A 13 -18.41 -27.97 -16.59
C LEU A 13 -18.32 -27.20 -17.94
N SER A 14 -17.61 -27.86 -18.87
CA SER A 14 -17.92 -28.22 -20.28
C SER A 14 -18.72 -27.27 -21.19
N LEU A 15 -18.16 -26.92 -22.37
CA LEU A 15 -18.69 -27.33 -23.69
C LEU A 15 -17.77 -26.96 -24.89
N VAL A 16 -17.61 -27.94 -25.79
CA VAL A 16 -17.40 -27.93 -27.26
C VAL A 16 -16.17 -27.22 -27.87
N ALA A 17 -15.31 -28.06 -28.46
CA ALA A 17 -14.26 -27.72 -29.41
C ALA A 17 -14.83 -27.59 -30.84
N VAL A 18 -14.37 -26.58 -31.58
CA VAL A 18 -14.47 -26.54 -33.05
C VAL A 18 -13.04 -26.35 -33.59
N LEU A 19 -12.59 -27.37 -34.31
CA LEU A 19 -11.34 -27.39 -35.08
C LEU A 19 -11.53 -26.60 -36.38
N ILE A 20 -10.68 -25.62 -36.63
CA ILE A 20 -10.43 -25.11 -37.99
C ILE A 20 -8.92 -25.17 -38.23
N ALA A 21 -8.55 -26.06 -39.14
CA ALA A 21 -7.20 -26.18 -39.67
C ALA A 21 -6.97 -25.10 -40.75
N GLY A 22 -5.89 -24.34 -40.63
CA GLY A 22 -5.42 -23.39 -41.64
C GLY A 22 -3.90 -23.45 -41.70
N ALA A 23 -3.37 -23.75 -42.89
CA ALA A 23 -1.98 -24.06 -43.16
C ALA A 23 -1.01 -22.88 -42.93
N VAL A 24 0.16 -23.17 -42.37
CA VAL A 24 1.28 -22.24 -42.17
C VAL A 24 2.27 -22.41 -43.32
N LEU A 25 2.60 -21.32 -44.04
CA LEU A 25 3.76 -21.23 -44.91
C LEU A 25 4.85 -20.37 -44.23
N PRO A 26 6.15 -20.72 -44.33
CA PRO A 26 7.21 -19.99 -43.65
C PRO A 26 7.64 -18.77 -44.47
N VAL A 27 7.57 -17.58 -43.87
CA VAL A 27 8.20 -16.37 -44.42
C VAL A 27 9.62 -16.25 -43.84
N ARG A 28 10.62 -16.27 -44.73
CA ARG A 28 12.02 -15.97 -44.41
C ARG A 28 12.15 -14.48 -44.06
N ALA A 29 12.62 -14.16 -42.85
CA ALA A 29 12.97 -12.80 -42.48
C ALA A 29 14.34 -12.43 -43.06
N ALA A 30 14.41 -11.31 -43.80
CA ALA A 30 15.65 -10.65 -44.19
C ALA A 30 16.25 -9.87 -43.00
N PRO A 31 17.58 -9.67 -42.92
CA PRO A 31 18.20 -8.96 -41.82
C PRO A 31 17.86 -7.46 -41.91
N VAL A 32 17.33 -6.91 -40.82
CA VAL A 32 17.06 -5.47 -40.69
C VAL A 32 18.36 -4.79 -40.25
N GLU A 33 18.88 -3.90 -41.11
CA GLU A 33 19.96 -2.98 -40.78
C GLU A 33 19.57 -2.11 -39.57
N ALA A 34 20.51 -1.96 -38.64
CA ALA A 34 20.36 -1.15 -37.44
C ALA A 34 20.25 0.34 -37.81
N ALA A 35 19.02 0.85 -37.87
CA ALA A 35 18.77 2.28 -37.88
C ALA A 35 19.20 2.87 -36.53
N GLN A 36 20.23 3.70 -36.54
CA GLN A 36 20.57 4.61 -35.43
C GLN A 36 19.41 5.63 -35.28
N GLY A 37 18.44 5.29 -34.43
CA GLY A 37 17.23 6.07 -34.19
C GLY A 37 17.24 6.73 -32.80
N GLN A 38 17.17 8.06 -32.83
CA GLN A 38 16.82 9.03 -31.79
C GLN A 38 16.19 8.46 -30.48
N HIS A 39 16.87 8.69 -29.35
CA HIS A 39 16.40 8.73 -27.96
C HIS A 39 15.14 7.91 -27.59
N GLU A 40 15.32 6.67 -27.11
CA GLU A 40 14.29 5.89 -26.40
C GLU A 40 13.99 6.45 -24.99
N ALA A 41 13.56 7.72 -24.92
CA ALA A 41 13.09 8.32 -23.68
C ALA A 41 11.57 8.15 -23.54
N LEU A 42 11.08 8.06 -22.30
CA LEU A 42 9.65 8.16 -22.04
C LEU A 42 9.09 9.47 -22.65
N PRO A 43 7.84 9.45 -23.19
CA PRO A 43 7.14 10.67 -23.54
C PRO A 43 7.09 11.65 -22.35
N THR A 44 6.87 12.93 -22.64
CA THR A 44 6.64 13.90 -21.56
C THR A 44 5.41 13.50 -20.75
N PHE A 45 5.54 13.54 -19.42
CA PHE A 45 4.46 13.21 -18.49
C PHE A 45 4.20 14.33 -17.50
N ALA A 46 2.98 14.32 -16.95
CA ALA A 46 2.50 15.27 -15.96
C ALA A 46 3.32 15.20 -14.68
N ARG A 47 3.63 16.38 -14.14
CA ARG A 47 4.40 16.58 -12.93
C ARG A 47 3.75 17.70 -12.13
N ALA A 48 3.48 17.44 -10.86
CA ALA A 48 2.82 18.38 -9.96
C ALA A 48 3.82 19.14 -9.08
N GLY A 49 5.12 18.87 -9.22
CA GLY A 49 6.16 19.48 -8.41
C GLY A 49 6.42 18.74 -7.10
N PHE A 50 6.00 17.48 -6.97
CA PHE A 50 6.31 16.68 -5.78
C PHE A 50 7.79 16.34 -5.75
N ARG A 51 8.48 16.81 -4.71
CA ARG A 51 9.90 16.56 -4.51
C ARG A 51 10.10 15.52 -3.42
N PRO A 52 11.05 14.59 -3.57
CA PRO A 52 11.43 13.72 -2.46
C PRO A 52 12.18 14.54 -1.39
N HIS A 53 11.94 14.21 -0.12
CA HIS A 53 12.56 14.82 1.04
C HIS A 53 13.33 13.78 1.85
N PRO A 54 14.48 14.12 2.48
CA PRO A 54 15.17 13.20 3.35
C PRO A 54 14.30 12.76 4.53
N MET A 55 14.41 11.48 4.89
CA MET A 55 13.73 10.88 6.04
C MET A 55 14.74 10.18 6.95
N SER A 56 14.40 10.07 8.23
CA SER A 56 15.17 9.26 9.17
C SER A 56 15.20 7.80 8.72
N ASP A 57 16.25 7.07 9.08
CA ASP A 57 16.36 5.65 8.72
C ASP A 57 15.19 4.82 9.26
N ALA A 58 14.66 5.15 10.45
CA ALA A 58 13.50 4.45 11.01
C ALA A 58 12.22 4.65 10.20
N ALA A 59 12.09 5.80 9.55
CA ALA A 59 10.91 6.16 8.75
C ALA A 59 11.00 5.68 7.29
N LEU A 60 12.15 5.17 6.83
CA LEU A 60 12.29 4.69 5.46
C LEU A 60 11.26 3.62 5.09
N PRO A 61 10.85 3.54 3.81
CA PRO A 61 9.98 2.47 3.35
C PRO A 61 10.54 1.10 3.73
N TYR A 62 9.65 0.14 3.99
CA TYR A 62 9.95 -1.24 4.45
C TYR A 62 10.42 -1.36 5.91
N ASN A 63 10.68 -0.25 6.63
CA ASN A 63 11.18 -0.29 8.00
C ASN A 63 10.07 -0.32 9.08
N ASP A 64 8.80 -0.35 8.66
CA ASP A 64 7.60 -0.46 9.50
C ASP A 64 7.21 -1.91 9.86
N THR A 65 7.92 -2.90 9.32
CA THR A 65 7.62 -4.33 9.52
C THR A 65 8.28 -4.89 10.80
N PRO A 66 7.99 -6.12 11.26
CA PRO A 66 8.84 -6.78 12.26
C PRO A 66 10.24 -7.08 11.72
N LEU A 67 11.25 -7.15 12.59
CA LEU A 67 12.59 -7.59 12.20
C LEU A 67 12.55 -9.03 11.68
N ALA A 68 13.37 -9.34 10.67
CA ALA A 68 13.53 -10.68 10.13
C ALA A 68 13.92 -11.67 11.25
N PRO A 69 13.23 -12.82 11.39
CA PRO A 69 13.60 -13.86 12.34
C PRO A 69 14.83 -14.63 11.85
N ARG A 70 15.55 -15.31 12.78
CA ARG A 70 16.64 -16.22 12.39
C ARG A 70 16.12 -17.40 11.54
N VAL A 71 14.91 -17.88 11.79
CA VAL A 71 14.27 -18.97 11.02
C VAL A 71 13.11 -18.39 10.21
N ASP A 72 13.20 -18.47 8.88
CA ASP A 72 12.11 -18.11 7.97
C ASP A 72 11.39 -19.41 7.52
N PRO A 73 10.08 -19.57 7.76
CA PRO A 73 9.35 -20.80 7.43
C PRO A 73 9.11 -21.00 5.93
N HIS A 74 9.50 -20.05 5.08
CA HIS A 74 9.32 -20.17 3.64
C HIS A 74 10.38 -21.07 2.99
N PRO A 75 10.12 -21.62 1.78
CA PRO A 75 11.11 -22.39 1.06
C PRO A 75 12.35 -21.54 0.72
N HIS A 76 13.53 -22.15 0.84
CA HIS A 76 14.81 -21.57 0.45
C HIS A 76 15.59 -22.59 -0.39
N ASP A 77 16.48 -22.11 -1.25
CA ASP A 77 17.52 -22.95 -1.85
C ASP A 77 18.69 -23.20 -0.89
N GLU A 78 19.69 -23.96 -1.34
CA GLU A 78 20.89 -24.32 -0.56
C GLU A 78 21.73 -23.10 -0.16
N GLN A 79 21.62 -21.99 -0.90
CA GLN A 79 22.33 -20.74 -0.63
C GLN A 79 21.51 -19.81 0.30
N GLY A 80 20.35 -20.26 0.79
CA GLY A 80 19.48 -19.47 1.65
C GLY A 80 18.73 -18.37 0.90
N VAL A 81 18.58 -18.50 -0.42
CA VAL A 81 17.75 -17.61 -1.24
C VAL A 81 16.30 -18.04 -1.12
N ARG A 82 15.42 -17.07 -0.87
CA ARG A 82 13.99 -17.35 -0.68
C ARG A 82 13.33 -17.70 -2.02
N LEU A 83 12.56 -18.79 -2.02
CA LEU A 83 11.80 -19.28 -3.16
C LEU A 83 10.30 -19.05 -2.95
N PHE A 84 9.57 -18.86 -4.04
CA PHE A 84 8.13 -18.67 -4.06
C PHE A 84 7.44 -19.94 -4.55
N ARG A 85 6.48 -20.46 -3.78
CA ARG A 85 5.71 -21.63 -4.18
C ARG A 85 4.45 -21.21 -4.93
N TYR A 86 4.30 -21.66 -6.16
CA TYR A 86 3.18 -21.37 -7.04
C TYR A 86 2.77 -22.63 -7.80
N ASN A 87 1.48 -23.01 -7.73
CA ASN A 87 0.94 -24.23 -8.35
C ASN A 87 1.78 -25.49 -8.06
N GLY A 88 2.21 -25.64 -6.79
CA GLY A 88 3.02 -26.79 -6.34
C GLY A 88 4.51 -26.72 -6.66
N VAL A 89 4.92 -25.82 -7.57
CA VAL A 89 6.31 -25.64 -8.01
C VAL A 89 6.96 -24.46 -7.29
N THR A 90 8.26 -24.53 -7.05
CA THR A 90 9.05 -23.43 -6.50
C THR A 90 9.75 -22.64 -7.60
N TYR A 91 9.62 -21.31 -7.55
CA TYR A 91 10.24 -20.39 -8.49
C TYR A 91 11.08 -19.37 -7.72
N ASP A 92 12.13 -18.88 -8.36
CA ASP A 92 12.67 -17.58 -8.00
C ASP A 92 11.62 -16.48 -8.27
N HIS A 93 11.50 -15.55 -7.34
CA HIS A 93 10.51 -14.48 -7.43
C HIS A 93 11.15 -13.16 -7.00
N PRO A 94 11.47 -12.27 -7.95
CA PRO A 94 12.23 -11.03 -7.70
C PRO A 94 11.71 -10.22 -6.51
N VAL A 95 10.40 -10.01 -6.43
CA VAL A 95 9.74 -9.30 -5.32
C VAL A 95 9.91 -10.01 -3.97
N ALA A 96 9.83 -11.34 -3.94
CA ALA A 96 9.90 -12.08 -2.67
C ALA A 96 11.32 -12.04 -2.11
N GLN A 97 12.30 -12.17 -3.01
CA GLN A 97 13.72 -12.05 -2.71
C GLN A 97 14.09 -10.62 -2.31
N ALA A 98 13.57 -9.59 -3.00
CA ALA A 98 13.80 -8.19 -2.65
C ALA A 98 13.26 -7.87 -1.25
N GLN A 99 12.02 -8.25 -0.94
CA GLN A 99 11.41 -8.03 0.37
C GLN A 99 12.17 -8.74 1.49
N TRP A 100 12.59 -9.99 1.24
CA TRP A 100 13.37 -10.73 2.22
C TRP A 100 14.75 -10.12 2.41
N GLY A 101 15.41 -9.68 1.33
CA GLY A 101 16.69 -8.99 1.39
C GLY A 101 16.61 -7.67 2.17
N LEU A 102 15.60 -6.85 1.92
CA LEU A 102 15.35 -5.60 2.64
C LEU A 102 15.07 -5.84 4.13
N SER A 103 14.25 -6.85 4.45
CA SER A 103 13.94 -7.22 5.83
C SER A 103 15.18 -7.70 6.59
N ASN A 104 16.03 -8.52 5.96
CA ASN A 104 17.30 -8.95 6.54
C ASN A 104 18.29 -7.79 6.70
N LEU A 105 18.42 -6.93 5.69
CA LEU A 105 19.30 -5.76 5.77
C LEU A 105 18.90 -4.84 6.93
N ARG A 106 17.60 -4.63 7.14
CA ARG A 106 17.09 -3.91 8.29
C ARG A 106 17.44 -4.58 9.62
N THR A 107 17.27 -5.89 9.74
CA THR A 107 17.68 -6.60 10.95
C THR A 107 19.16 -6.47 11.23
N TYR A 108 20.00 -6.59 10.20
CA TYR A 108 21.43 -6.34 10.32
C TYR A 108 21.73 -4.92 10.81
N LEU A 109 21.04 -3.90 10.30
CA LEU A 109 21.24 -2.53 10.78
C LEU A 109 20.84 -2.36 12.26
N ALA A 110 19.83 -3.12 12.71
CA ALA A 110 19.35 -3.07 14.09
C ALA A 110 20.25 -3.80 15.10
N ASN A 111 20.85 -4.95 14.72
CA ASN A 111 21.58 -5.81 15.67
C ASN A 111 23.02 -6.16 15.27
N ARG A 112 23.44 -5.79 14.06
CA ARG A 112 24.76 -6.03 13.46
C ARG A 112 25.15 -7.51 13.30
N ASP A 113 24.20 -8.43 13.34
CA ASP A 113 24.45 -9.87 13.11
C ASP A 113 24.65 -10.17 11.61
N ALA A 114 25.87 -10.61 11.26
CA ALA A 114 26.31 -10.88 9.90
C ALA A 114 25.46 -11.93 9.16
N LEU A 115 24.74 -12.82 9.86
CA LEU A 115 23.79 -13.75 9.25
C LEU A 115 22.79 -13.00 8.35
N PHE A 116 22.24 -11.89 8.86
CA PHE A 116 21.22 -11.14 8.14
C PHE A 116 21.82 -10.37 6.96
N LEU A 117 23.02 -9.80 7.11
CA LEU A 117 23.70 -9.17 5.97
C LEU A 117 23.97 -10.19 4.85
N ASN A 118 24.50 -11.37 5.20
CA ASN A 118 24.77 -12.43 4.22
C ASN A 118 23.51 -12.89 3.49
N ARG A 119 22.37 -13.01 4.20
CA ARG A 119 21.08 -13.31 3.57
C ARG A 119 20.61 -12.21 2.62
N ALA A 120 20.78 -10.95 3.00
CA ALA A 120 20.44 -9.83 2.12
C ALA A 120 21.28 -9.82 0.84
N LEU A 121 22.60 -10.05 0.97
CA LEU A 121 23.53 -10.19 -0.14
C LEU A 121 23.16 -11.36 -1.05
N ALA A 122 22.77 -12.52 -0.49
CA ALA A 122 22.34 -13.68 -1.26
C ALA A 122 21.09 -13.42 -2.12
N GLN A 123 20.07 -12.74 -1.57
CA GLN A 123 18.88 -12.36 -2.35
C GLN A 123 19.22 -11.42 -3.50
N ALA A 124 20.07 -10.44 -3.23
CA ALA A 124 20.52 -9.46 -4.22
C ALA A 124 21.34 -10.13 -5.33
N GLN A 125 22.29 -10.98 -4.96
CA GLN A 125 23.15 -11.70 -5.89
C GLN A 125 22.34 -12.61 -6.82
N ARG A 126 21.37 -13.37 -6.29
CA ARG A 126 20.50 -14.22 -7.12
C ARG A 126 19.80 -13.44 -8.24
N ASN A 127 19.35 -12.23 -7.95
CA ASN A 127 18.71 -11.38 -8.95
C ASN A 127 19.70 -10.85 -9.99
N LEU A 128 20.96 -10.61 -9.61
CA LEU A 128 22.01 -10.24 -10.58
C LEU A 128 22.41 -11.39 -11.49
N ASP A 129 22.41 -12.62 -10.98
CA ASP A 129 22.77 -13.83 -11.74
C ASP A 129 21.72 -14.15 -12.80
N ARG A 130 20.44 -13.85 -12.51
CA ARG A 130 19.28 -14.17 -13.37
C ARG A 130 18.77 -13.00 -14.20
N LYS A 131 19.39 -11.82 -14.10
CA LYS A 131 18.95 -10.64 -14.84
C LYS A 131 19.05 -10.85 -16.35
N VAL A 132 18.18 -10.15 -17.07
CA VAL A 132 18.27 -9.97 -18.52
C VAL A 132 18.76 -8.56 -18.80
N GLU A 133 19.72 -8.41 -19.70
CA GLU A 133 20.22 -7.10 -20.11
C GLU A 133 19.55 -6.68 -21.41
N SER A 134 18.93 -5.50 -21.42
CA SER A 134 18.29 -4.96 -22.62
C SER A 134 18.26 -3.44 -22.54
N ARG A 135 18.65 -2.78 -23.63
CA ARG A 135 18.68 -1.30 -23.76
C ARG A 135 19.47 -0.62 -22.64
N GLY A 136 20.59 -1.23 -22.25
CA GLY A 136 21.47 -0.73 -21.17
C GLY A 136 20.90 -0.85 -19.75
N ALA A 137 19.71 -1.44 -19.59
CA ALA A 137 19.06 -1.69 -18.32
C ALA A 137 19.11 -3.16 -17.91
N TRP A 138 18.96 -3.43 -16.61
CA TRP A 138 18.88 -4.76 -16.04
C TRP A 138 17.44 -5.08 -15.64
N TRP A 139 16.94 -6.21 -16.13
CA TRP A 139 15.55 -6.65 -15.98
C TRP A 139 15.49 -7.95 -15.18
N TYR A 140 14.57 -8.05 -14.22
CA TYR A 140 14.48 -9.21 -13.32
C TYR A 140 13.29 -10.11 -13.69
N PRO A 141 13.54 -11.28 -14.32
CA PRO A 141 12.51 -12.07 -14.96
C PRO A 141 11.69 -12.93 -13.99
N TYR A 142 10.40 -13.02 -14.29
CA TYR A 142 9.49 -14.04 -13.79
C TYR A 142 9.40 -15.18 -14.79
N ALA A 143 9.65 -16.40 -14.32
CA ALA A 143 9.75 -17.60 -15.16
C ALA A 143 8.49 -18.49 -15.10
N PHE A 144 7.34 -17.93 -14.71
CA PHE A 144 6.06 -18.64 -14.64
C PHE A 144 4.94 -17.81 -15.26
N ASP A 145 3.96 -18.50 -15.83
CA ASP A 145 2.72 -17.88 -16.30
C ASP A 145 1.89 -17.42 -15.10
N PHE A 146 1.35 -16.20 -15.16
CA PHE A 146 0.55 -15.64 -14.08
C PHE A 146 -0.87 -15.27 -14.57
N PRO A 147 -1.92 -15.87 -14.01
CA PRO A 147 -3.29 -15.50 -14.30
C PRO A 147 -3.56 -14.14 -13.68
N ARG A 148 -4.08 -13.23 -14.49
CA ARG A 148 -4.53 -11.92 -14.02
C ARG A 148 -6.03 -11.96 -13.76
N CYS A 149 -6.64 -10.81 -13.56
CA CYS A 149 -8.09 -10.75 -13.44
C CYS A 149 -8.81 -11.42 -14.61
N ALA A 150 -9.97 -12.02 -14.31
CA ALA A 150 -10.68 -12.95 -15.21
C ALA A 150 -11.00 -12.38 -16.60
N GLN A 151 -11.07 -11.05 -16.76
CA GLN A 151 -11.31 -10.40 -18.06
C GLN A 151 -10.03 -10.03 -18.82
N MET A 152 -8.84 -10.34 -18.30
CA MET A 152 -7.56 -10.02 -18.93
C MET A 152 -6.81 -11.28 -19.36
N PRO A 153 -6.10 -11.26 -20.51
CA PRO A 153 -5.17 -12.32 -20.86
C PRO A 153 -4.14 -12.53 -19.74
N GLY A 154 -3.89 -13.79 -19.37
CA GLY A 154 -2.78 -14.12 -18.49
C GLY A 154 -1.46 -13.60 -19.05
N ILE A 155 -0.51 -13.29 -18.16
CA ILE A 155 0.84 -12.92 -18.58
C ILE A 155 1.69 -14.18 -18.68
N ARG A 156 2.34 -14.38 -19.83
CA ARG A 156 3.18 -15.55 -20.11
C ARG A 156 4.60 -15.29 -19.65
N ALA A 157 5.28 -16.33 -19.17
CA ALA A 157 6.73 -16.29 -19.00
C ALA A 157 7.40 -16.06 -20.37
N THR A 158 8.48 -15.28 -20.46
CA THR A 158 9.12 -14.49 -19.40
C THR A 158 8.51 -13.09 -19.31
N TRP A 159 8.24 -12.60 -18.09
CA TRP A 159 7.72 -11.26 -17.87
C TRP A 159 8.45 -10.50 -16.75
N TYR A 160 8.20 -9.19 -16.67
CA TYR A 160 8.89 -8.24 -15.78
C TYR A 160 7.88 -7.37 -15.05
N SER A 161 8.29 -6.72 -13.96
CA SER A 161 7.39 -5.93 -13.10
C SER A 161 8.07 -4.67 -12.58
N ALA A 162 7.41 -3.51 -12.67
CA ALA A 162 7.90 -2.28 -12.04
C ALA A 162 8.08 -2.44 -10.53
N MET A 163 7.21 -3.21 -9.88
CA MET A 163 7.32 -3.50 -8.45
C MET A 163 8.62 -4.27 -8.15
N ALA A 164 8.96 -5.27 -8.98
CA ALA A 164 10.23 -5.98 -8.87
C ALA A 164 11.42 -5.05 -9.08
N GLN A 165 11.40 -4.27 -10.16
CA GLN A 165 12.47 -3.30 -10.46
C GLN A 165 12.66 -2.33 -9.29
N GLY A 166 11.59 -1.74 -8.74
CA GLY A 166 11.72 -0.78 -7.63
C GLY A 166 12.11 -1.40 -6.29
N GLN A 167 11.60 -2.58 -5.93
CA GLN A 167 12.00 -3.23 -4.68
C GLN A 167 13.46 -3.69 -4.73
N LEU A 168 13.93 -4.18 -5.89
CA LEU A 168 15.35 -4.48 -6.08
C LEU A 168 16.21 -3.22 -6.14
N LEU A 169 15.73 -2.14 -6.76
CA LEU A 169 16.40 -0.84 -6.73
C LEU A 169 16.60 -0.34 -5.30
N SER A 170 15.59 -0.49 -4.44
CA SER A 170 15.70 -0.21 -2.99
C SER A 170 16.78 -1.07 -2.34
N LEU A 171 16.77 -2.39 -2.59
CA LEU A 171 17.74 -3.32 -2.01
C LEU A 171 19.17 -3.00 -2.45
N PHE A 172 19.42 -2.78 -3.74
CA PHE A 172 20.75 -2.47 -4.26
C PHE A 172 21.25 -1.10 -3.76
N SER A 173 20.39 -0.08 -3.73
CA SER A 173 20.75 1.25 -3.23
C SER A 173 21.16 1.19 -1.76
N ARG A 174 20.40 0.46 -0.93
CA ARG A 174 20.71 0.30 0.51
C ARG A 174 21.94 -0.59 0.73
N LEU A 175 22.12 -1.67 -0.03
CA LEU A 175 23.32 -2.50 0.05
C LEU A 175 24.57 -1.70 -0.32
N HIS A 176 24.50 -0.85 -1.35
CA HIS A 176 25.60 0.05 -1.68
C HIS A 176 25.93 0.99 -0.50
N ALA A 177 24.93 1.63 0.09
CA ALA A 177 25.12 2.52 1.23
C ALA A 177 25.71 1.80 2.46
N VAL A 178 25.33 0.54 2.71
CA VAL A 178 25.78 -0.22 3.88
C VAL A 178 27.16 -0.85 3.69
N THR A 179 27.48 -1.34 2.48
CA THR A 179 28.72 -2.10 2.22
C THR A 179 29.82 -1.30 1.56
N GLY A 180 29.48 -0.19 0.91
CA GLY A 180 30.40 0.56 0.04
C GLY A 180 30.76 -0.13 -1.28
N ASP A 181 30.27 -1.35 -1.53
CA ASP A 181 30.62 -2.12 -2.73
C ASP A 181 29.97 -1.50 -3.99
N HIS A 182 30.80 -1.13 -4.96
CA HIS A 182 30.39 -0.47 -6.19
C HIS A 182 29.55 -1.39 -7.11
N LYS A 183 29.59 -2.71 -6.93
CA LYS A 183 28.73 -3.62 -7.70
C LYS A 183 27.25 -3.33 -7.43
N TRP A 184 26.89 -3.01 -6.19
CA TRP A 184 25.51 -2.67 -5.82
C TRP A 184 25.12 -1.30 -6.36
N ARG A 185 26.06 -0.36 -6.45
CA ARG A 185 25.84 0.91 -7.16
C ARG A 185 25.53 0.68 -8.63
N THR A 186 26.35 -0.14 -9.29
CA THR A 186 26.16 -0.50 -10.71
C THR A 186 24.81 -1.19 -10.92
N ALA A 187 24.43 -2.09 -10.01
CA ALA A 187 23.10 -2.72 -10.03
C ALA A 187 21.98 -1.68 -9.92
N ALA A 188 22.05 -0.78 -8.95
CA ALA A 188 21.06 0.28 -8.76
C ALA A 188 20.95 1.18 -10.01
N ASP A 189 22.07 1.63 -10.57
CA ASP A 189 22.09 2.49 -11.78
C ASP A 189 21.44 1.77 -12.97
N ARG A 190 21.77 0.49 -13.20
CA ARG A 190 21.24 -0.32 -14.31
C ARG A 190 19.78 -0.72 -14.11
N THR A 191 19.35 -0.97 -12.88
CA THR A 191 17.92 -1.17 -12.55
C THR A 191 17.14 0.12 -12.79
N PHE A 192 17.64 1.27 -12.33
CA PHE A 192 16.95 2.55 -12.50
C PHE A 192 16.74 2.90 -13.99
N GLN A 193 17.71 2.57 -14.87
CA GLN A 193 17.52 2.73 -16.31
C GLN A 193 16.27 2.02 -16.86
N SER A 194 15.85 0.88 -16.28
CA SER A 194 14.65 0.17 -16.75
C SER A 194 13.38 1.00 -16.59
N LEU A 195 13.36 1.92 -15.62
CA LEU A 195 12.21 2.77 -15.31
C LEU A 195 12.11 3.98 -16.25
N LEU A 196 13.15 4.25 -17.04
CA LEU A 196 13.23 5.38 -17.97
C LEU A 196 12.84 5.00 -19.42
N LEU A 197 12.66 3.71 -19.68
CA LEU A 197 12.49 3.17 -21.02
C LEU A 197 11.00 3.00 -21.36
N PRO A 198 10.52 3.52 -22.50
CA PRO A 198 9.15 3.33 -22.95
C PRO A 198 8.91 1.89 -23.46
N PRO A 199 7.64 1.50 -23.67
CA PRO A 199 7.30 0.24 -24.30
C PRO A 199 7.83 0.17 -25.73
N THR A 200 8.58 -0.88 -26.04
CA THR A 200 9.02 -1.22 -27.40
C THR A 200 8.58 -2.65 -27.70
N PRO A 201 7.88 -2.92 -28.82
CA PRO A 201 7.40 -4.26 -29.15
C PRO A 201 8.53 -5.31 -29.09
N GLY A 202 8.26 -6.42 -28.39
CA GLY A 202 9.22 -7.52 -28.23
C GLY A 202 10.34 -7.27 -27.21
N LEU A 203 10.43 -6.07 -26.62
CA LEU A 203 11.42 -5.74 -25.60
C LEU A 203 10.80 -5.60 -24.20
N PRO A 204 11.57 -5.85 -23.12
CA PRO A 204 11.12 -5.60 -21.76
C PRO A 204 10.72 -4.14 -21.54
N TRP A 205 9.61 -3.93 -20.85
CA TRP A 205 9.14 -2.60 -20.43
C TRP A 205 8.35 -2.69 -19.13
N VAL A 206 8.41 -1.65 -18.33
CA VAL A 206 7.61 -1.50 -17.10
C VAL A 206 7.12 -0.06 -16.89
N SER A 207 7.50 0.87 -17.76
CA SER A 207 7.12 2.28 -17.68
C SER A 207 6.42 2.70 -18.97
N TRP A 208 5.37 3.50 -18.84
CA TRP A 208 4.68 4.11 -19.99
C TRP A 208 3.93 5.36 -19.55
N VAL A 209 3.52 6.19 -20.51
CA VAL A 209 2.71 7.38 -20.27
C VAL A 209 1.33 7.15 -20.89
N ASP A 210 0.28 7.32 -20.09
CA ASP A 210 -1.07 7.12 -20.60
C ASP A 210 -1.54 8.29 -21.49
N TYR A 211 -2.71 8.11 -22.12
CA TYR A 211 -3.28 9.10 -23.04
C TYR A 211 -3.66 10.44 -22.35
N LEU A 212 -3.72 10.48 -21.01
CA LEU A 212 -3.93 11.70 -20.24
C LEU A 212 -2.60 12.33 -19.79
N GLY A 213 -1.47 11.76 -20.20
CA GLY A 213 -0.13 12.26 -19.89
C GLY A 213 0.42 11.80 -18.54
N TYR A 214 -0.16 10.78 -17.88
CA TYR A 214 0.31 10.33 -16.57
C TYR A 214 1.29 9.14 -16.68
N LEU A 215 2.38 9.21 -15.91
CA LEU A 215 3.40 8.17 -15.86
C LEU A 215 2.92 6.96 -15.05
N TRP A 216 2.91 5.79 -15.66
CA TRP A 216 2.63 4.52 -15.01
C TRP A 216 3.90 3.68 -14.90
N LEU A 217 4.11 3.15 -13.69
CA LEU A 217 5.09 2.11 -13.39
C LEU A 217 4.29 0.80 -13.20
N GLU A 218 4.27 -0.04 -14.23
CA GLU A 218 3.38 -1.20 -14.35
C GLU A 218 3.89 -2.43 -13.60
N GLU A 219 3.06 -2.93 -12.68
CA GLU A 219 3.32 -4.22 -12.02
C GLU A 219 3.22 -5.39 -13.01
N TYR A 220 2.25 -5.34 -13.92
CA TYR A 220 1.96 -6.39 -14.91
C TYR A 220 1.85 -5.79 -16.33
N PRO A 221 2.99 -5.55 -17.01
CA PRO A 221 3.01 -5.06 -18.39
C PRO A 221 2.48 -6.11 -19.39
N VAL A 222 1.70 -5.69 -20.39
CA VAL A 222 1.08 -6.59 -21.40
C VAL A 222 1.70 -6.43 -22.78
N THR A 223 1.90 -7.55 -23.49
CA THR A 223 2.30 -7.57 -24.90
C THR A 223 1.44 -8.58 -25.67
N PRO A 224 0.90 -8.29 -26.88
CA PRO A 224 0.83 -7.02 -27.65
C PRO A 224 -0.49 -6.23 -27.44
N GLY A 225 -0.42 -4.89 -27.45
CA GLY A 225 -1.57 -3.96 -27.28
C GLY A 225 -1.34 -2.78 -26.31
N VAL A 226 -0.15 -2.71 -25.69
CA VAL A 226 0.41 -1.63 -24.84
C VAL A 226 -0.59 -0.91 -23.93
N THR A 227 -1.09 -1.65 -22.94
CA THR A 227 -1.56 -1.10 -21.65
C THR A 227 -1.24 -2.12 -20.57
N GLY A 228 -0.97 -1.70 -19.34
CA GLY A 228 -0.84 -2.61 -18.20
C GLY A 228 -2.14 -2.71 -17.39
N GLU A 229 -2.10 -3.53 -16.33
CA GLU A 229 -3.23 -3.66 -15.40
C GLU A 229 -3.45 -2.38 -14.56
N ARG A 230 -2.42 -1.52 -14.41
CA ARG A 230 -2.46 -0.30 -13.58
C ARG A 230 -2.80 -0.62 -12.13
N VAL A 231 -1.95 -1.44 -11.52
CA VAL A 231 -2.05 -1.87 -10.12
C VAL A 231 -1.48 -0.79 -9.20
N LEU A 232 -2.24 -0.36 -8.19
CA LEU A 232 -1.83 0.75 -7.33
C LEU A 232 -0.59 0.39 -6.48
N ASN A 233 -0.61 -0.75 -5.80
CA ASN A 233 0.48 -1.09 -4.90
C ASN A 233 1.81 -1.27 -5.64
N GLY A 234 1.81 -1.88 -6.82
CA GLY A 234 3.03 -2.06 -7.60
C GLY A 234 3.63 -0.75 -8.08
N LEU A 235 2.80 0.20 -8.50
CA LEU A 235 3.26 1.55 -8.85
C LEU A 235 3.93 2.23 -7.64
N VAL A 236 3.32 2.18 -6.46
CA VAL A 236 3.86 2.86 -5.27
C VAL A 236 5.12 2.15 -4.75
N PHE A 237 5.20 0.83 -4.80
CA PHE A 237 6.45 0.11 -4.49
C PHE A 237 7.56 0.41 -5.49
N ALA A 238 7.23 0.65 -6.76
CA ALA A 238 8.20 1.11 -7.74
C ALA A 238 8.74 2.51 -7.38
N LEU A 239 7.84 3.42 -6.96
CA LEU A 239 8.17 4.76 -6.48
C LEU A 239 9.12 4.73 -5.25
N TYR A 240 8.96 3.76 -4.34
CA TYR A 240 9.90 3.61 -3.20
C TYR A 240 11.33 3.32 -3.66
N GLY A 241 11.50 2.49 -4.68
CA GLY A 241 12.82 2.25 -5.29
C GLY A 241 13.44 3.51 -5.86
N VAL A 242 12.63 4.33 -6.54
CA VAL A 242 13.08 5.60 -7.11
C VAL A 242 13.52 6.56 -6.00
N TYR A 243 12.80 6.60 -4.87
CA TYR A 243 13.15 7.38 -3.70
C TYR A 243 14.47 6.93 -3.05
N ASP A 244 14.66 5.63 -2.82
CA ASP A 244 15.91 5.08 -2.27
C ASP A 244 17.10 5.32 -3.20
N TYR A 245 16.89 5.22 -4.52
CA TYR A 245 17.92 5.55 -5.51
C TYR A 245 18.28 7.04 -5.49
N TRP A 246 17.29 7.93 -5.43
CA TRP A 246 17.53 9.36 -5.27
C TRP A 246 18.33 9.67 -4.00
N ARG A 247 18.02 9.04 -2.87
CA ARG A 247 18.75 9.24 -1.60
C ARG A 247 20.24 8.98 -1.72
N VAL A 248 20.66 8.00 -2.53
CA VAL A 248 22.08 7.61 -2.65
C VAL A 248 22.79 8.28 -3.83
N THR A 249 22.06 8.88 -4.76
CA THR A 249 22.65 9.42 -6.00
C THR A 249 22.40 10.91 -6.24
N ALA A 250 21.35 11.48 -5.62
CA ALA A 250 20.77 12.77 -5.95
C ALA A 250 20.46 12.96 -7.45
N ASP A 251 20.22 11.87 -8.20
CA ASP A 251 20.00 11.92 -9.64
C ASP A 251 18.71 12.72 -9.98
N PRO A 252 18.79 13.81 -10.76
CA PRO A 252 17.61 14.62 -11.11
C PRO A 252 16.57 13.85 -11.93
N ARG A 253 16.97 12.79 -12.65
CA ARG A 253 16.02 11.91 -13.35
C ARG A 253 15.15 11.14 -12.35
N ALA A 254 15.71 10.74 -11.21
CA ALA A 254 14.94 10.08 -10.15
C ALA A 254 13.90 11.02 -9.54
N VAL A 255 14.24 12.30 -9.37
CA VAL A 255 13.27 13.33 -8.96
C VAL A 255 12.14 13.46 -9.98
N ALA A 256 12.44 13.45 -11.28
CA ALA A 256 11.42 13.53 -12.33
C ALA A 256 10.48 12.31 -12.33
N ILE A 257 11.00 11.09 -12.19
CA ILE A 257 10.19 9.87 -12.10
C ILE A 257 9.37 9.83 -10.81
N PHE A 258 9.94 10.25 -9.68
CA PHE A 258 9.23 10.35 -8.40
C PHE A 258 8.04 11.30 -8.52
N ASP A 259 8.24 12.52 -9.04
CA ASP A 259 7.17 13.50 -9.25
C ASP A 259 6.08 12.97 -10.20
N GLY A 260 6.50 12.37 -11.33
CA GLY A 260 5.57 11.79 -12.30
C GLY A 260 4.71 10.68 -11.69
N ALA A 261 5.33 9.71 -11.01
CA ALA A 261 4.62 8.61 -10.37
C ALA A 261 3.72 9.10 -9.22
N ALA A 262 4.18 10.01 -8.37
CA ALA A 262 3.40 10.62 -7.30
C ALA A 262 2.19 11.42 -7.85
N THR A 263 2.40 12.12 -8.97
CA THR A 263 1.34 12.84 -9.69
C THR A 263 0.27 11.89 -10.22
N THR A 264 0.66 10.74 -10.75
CA THR A 264 -0.25 9.64 -11.13
C THR A 264 -1.00 9.07 -9.93
N VAL A 265 -0.31 8.78 -8.82
CA VAL A 265 -0.94 8.32 -7.56
C VAL A 265 -2.01 9.30 -7.13
N ARG A 266 -1.68 10.58 -7.00
CA ARG A 266 -2.64 11.62 -6.58
C ARG A 266 -3.89 11.62 -7.46
N ARG A 267 -3.71 11.56 -8.78
CA ARG A 267 -4.82 11.59 -9.74
C ARG A 267 -5.71 10.36 -9.60
N TYR A 268 -5.12 9.16 -9.71
CA TYR A 268 -5.88 7.92 -9.85
C TYR A 268 -6.33 7.30 -8.53
N ALA A 269 -5.61 7.55 -7.41
CA ALA A 269 -6.06 7.16 -6.08
C ALA A 269 -7.45 7.73 -5.77
N ALA A 270 -7.65 9.03 -6.05
CA ALA A 270 -8.89 9.73 -5.79
C ALA A 270 -10.06 9.26 -6.67
N VAL A 271 -9.83 9.06 -7.98
CA VAL A 271 -10.92 8.91 -8.96
C VAL A 271 -11.14 7.48 -9.45
N SER A 272 -10.15 6.60 -9.34
CA SER A 272 -10.22 5.24 -9.90
C SER A 272 -10.07 4.13 -8.87
N PHE A 273 -9.19 4.31 -7.88
CA PHE A 273 -8.95 3.30 -6.84
C PHE A 273 -9.88 3.43 -5.64
N ARG A 274 -10.20 4.68 -5.23
CA ARG A 274 -11.15 4.92 -4.14
C ARG A 274 -12.51 4.32 -4.49
N ALA A 275 -13.09 3.62 -3.52
CA ALA A 275 -14.46 3.14 -3.59
C ALA A 275 -15.20 3.68 -2.35
N PRO A 276 -15.92 4.82 -2.45
CA PRO A 276 -16.54 5.45 -1.31
C PRO A 276 -17.37 4.46 -0.48
N GLN A 277 -17.17 4.48 0.85
CA GLN A 277 -17.79 3.55 1.79
C GLN A 277 -17.49 2.05 1.50
N TRP A 278 -16.38 1.74 0.85
CA TRP A 278 -15.97 0.37 0.58
C TRP A 278 -14.46 0.22 0.41
N ILE A 279 -14.03 -1.02 0.20
CA ILE A 279 -12.64 -1.40 -0.03
C ILE A 279 -12.17 -0.83 -1.37
N SER A 280 -11.01 -0.16 -1.35
CA SER A 280 -10.34 0.34 -2.57
C SER A 280 -10.12 -0.77 -3.60
N ARG A 281 -10.21 -0.42 -4.88
CA ARG A 281 -9.90 -1.33 -5.98
C ARG A 281 -8.40 -1.65 -6.01
N TYR A 282 -8.06 -2.86 -6.42
CA TYR A 282 -6.68 -3.31 -6.57
C TYR A 282 -5.97 -2.65 -7.76
N SER A 283 -6.65 -2.66 -8.92
CA SER A 283 -6.14 -2.12 -10.17
C SER A 283 -7.23 -1.34 -10.92
N ILE A 284 -6.85 -0.56 -11.94
CA ILE A 284 -7.83 0.09 -12.83
C ILE A 284 -8.34 -0.91 -13.87
N GLY A 285 -7.46 -1.80 -14.36
CA GLY A 285 -7.83 -2.84 -15.32
C GLY A 285 -8.78 -3.88 -14.74
N CYS A 286 -8.83 -4.03 -13.42
CA CYS A 286 -9.70 -4.95 -12.73
C CYS A 286 -10.45 -4.28 -11.59
N LEU A 287 -11.78 -4.18 -11.72
CA LEU A 287 -12.66 -3.56 -10.72
C LEU A 287 -12.86 -4.41 -9.45
N HIS A 288 -11.97 -5.36 -9.18
CA HIS A 288 -12.01 -6.18 -7.97
C HIS A 288 -11.41 -5.42 -6.78
N SER A 289 -12.18 -5.35 -5.70
CA SER A 289 -11.74 -4.89 -4.39
C SER A 289 -11.16 -6.05 -3.60
N ASN A 290 -9.94 -5.89 -3.08
CA ASN A 290 -9.30 -6.89 -2.22
C ASN A 290 -9.06 -6.30 -0.83
N ALA A 291 -9.67 -6.90 0.19
CA ALA A 291 -9.62 -6.44 1.58
C ALA A 291 -8.19 -6.43 2.15
N ASP A 292 -7.32 -7.35 1.71
CA ASP A 292 -5.95 -7.47 2.19
C ASP A 292 -5.06 -6.32 1.65
N TYR A 293 -5.38 -5.79 0.47
CA TYR A 293 -4.64 -4.69 -0.16
C TYR A 293 -5.08 -3.31 0.27
N HIS A 294 -6.30 -3.14 0.75
CA HIS A 294 -6.77 -1.85 1.24
C HIS A 294 -5.87 -1.21 2.32
N PRO A 295 -5.50 -1.91 3.41
CA PRO A 295 -4.57 -1.35 4.38
C PRO A 295 -3.16 -1.15 3.81
N ILE A 296 -2.78 -1.88 2.76
CA ILE A 296 -1.51 -1.65 2.05
C ILE A 296 -1.57 -0.30 1.32
N HIS A 297 -2.65 -0.02 0.59
CA HIS A 297 -2.83 1.28 -0.08
C HIS A 297 -2.82 2.44 0.90
N ILE A 298 -3.50 2.31 2.05
CA ILE A 298 -3.51 3.34 3.10
C ILE A 298 -2.08 3.62 3.59
N ARG A 299 -1.33 2.58 3.99
CA ARG A 299 0.07 2.74 4.42
C ARG A 299 0.94 3.33 3.31
N GLN A 300 0.71 2.92 2.07
CA GLN A 300 1.46 3.41 0.93
C GLN A 300 1.26 4.91 0.66
N LEU A 301 0.03 5.39 0.83
CA LEU A 301 -0.30 6.82 0.75
C LEU A 301 0.33 7.61 1.90
N LEU A 302 0.32 7.08 3.13
CA LEU A 302 1.02 7.70 4.26
C LEU A 302 2.53 7.78 4.03
N GLU A 303 3.17 6.71 3.58
CA GLU A 303 4.60 6.71 3.26
C GLU A 303 4.93 7.69 2.12
N THR A 304 4.05 7.79 1.11
CA THR A 304 4.20 8.78 0.03
C THR A 304 4.08 10.21 0.57
N TYR A 305 3.22 10.44 1.56
CA TYR A 305 3.17 11.70 2.30
C TYR A 305 4.50 11.97 3.01
N GLU A 306 5.07 11.01 3.73
CA GLU A 306 6.33 11.26 4.46
C GLU A 306 7.50 11.58 3.51
N MET A 307 7.61 10.84 2.40
CA MET A 307 8.66 11.06 1.39
C MET A 307 8.49 12.39 0.64
N SER A 308 7.26 12.84 0.38
CA SER A 308 6.98 14.03 -0.44
C SER A 308 6.64 15.30 0.36
N GLN A 309 6.32 15.13 1.64
CA GLN A 309 5.73 16.14 2.53
C GLN A 309 4.46 16.80 1.97
N ALA A 310 3.79 16.18 0.99
CA ALA A 310 2.60 16.73 0.34
C ALA A 310 1.31 16.21 1.01
N PRO A 311 0.56 17.04 1.76
CA PRO A 311 -0.54 16.57 2.62
C PRO A 311 -1.68 15.87 1.88
N VAL A 312 -1.81 16.09 0.56
CA VAL A 312 -2.77 15.41 -0.30
C VAL A 312 -2.70 13.88 -0.18
N PHE A 313 -1.52 13.29 0.01
CA PHE A 313 -1.40 11.84 0.15
C PHE A 313 -1.90 11.34 1.51
N ALA A 314 -1.66 12.09 2.58
CA ALA A 314 -2.23 11.80 3.89
C ALA A 314 -3.77 11.99 3.89
N GLY A 315 -4.27 13.01 3.18
CA GLY A 315 -5.70 13.21 2.97
C GLY A 315 -6.35 12.06 2.20
N LEU A 316 -5.69 11.53 1.16
CA LEU A 316 -6.15 10.33 0.46
C LEU A 316 -6.16 9.09 1.36
N ALA A 317 -5.13 8.92 2.20
CA ALA A 317 -5.10 7.84 3.18
C ALA A 317 -6.28 7.94 4.16
N ASP A 318 -6.58 9.15 4.66
CA ASP A 318 -7.72 9.39 5.55
C ASP A 318 -9.05 9.01 4.89
N LEU A 319 -9.27 9.41 3.64
CA LEU A 319 -10.46 9.04 2.87
C LEU A 319 -10.59 7.52 2.71
N PHE A 320 -9.50 6.82 2.41
CA PHE A 320 -9.51 5.36 2.27
C PHE A 320 -9.87 4.69 3.60
N ARG A 321 -9.24 5.12 4.71
CA ARG A 321 -9.55 4.61 6.05
C ARG A 321 -11.01 4.85 6.45
N GLU A 322 -11.57 6.01 6.10
CA GLU A 322 -13.00 6.31 6.33
C GLU A 322 -13.93 5.41 5.49
N ASP A 323 -13.56 5.17 4.23
CA ASP A 323 -14.31 4.30 3.34
C ASP A 323 -14.38 2.88 3.89
N TYR A 324 -13.26 2.33 4.40
CA TYR A 324 -13.25 1.02 5.04
C TYR A 324 -12.12 0.88 6.09
N PRO A 325 -12.44 0.76 7.39
CA PRO A 325 -11.42 0.59 8.42
C PRO A 325 -10.76 -0.78 8.34
N ALA A 326 -9.53 -0.91 8.87
CA ALA A 326 -8.94 -2.22 9.12
C ALA A 326 -9.84 -3.01 10.09
N PRO A 327 -10.34 -4.19 9.71
CA PRO A 327 -11.38 -4.83 10.51
C PRO A 327 -10.92 -5.23 11.91
N ALA A 328 -9.67 -5.65 12.07
CA ALA A 328 -9.19 -6.23 13.32
C ALA A 328 -8.97 -5.16 14.39
N VAL A 329 -9.63 -5.32 15.53
CA VAL A 329 -9.39 -4.52 16.74
C VAL A 329 -9.26 -5.46 17.93
N SER A 330 -8.80 -4.95 19.06
CA SER A 330 -8.99 -5.59 20.36
C SER A 330 -9.31 -4.48 21.33
N GLY A 331 -10.56 -4.45 21.80
CA GLY A 331 -10.98 -3.33 22.63
C GLY A 331 -12.35 -3.52 23.26
N THR A 332 -12.65 -2.61 24.18
CA THR A 332 -13.88 -2.62 24.96
C THR A 332 -14.91 -1.71 24.30
N VAL A 333 -16.06 -2.28 23.94
CA VAL A 333 -17.23 -1.51 23.52
C VAL A 333 -18.05 -1.20 24.75
N VAL A 334 -18.28 0.09 25.00
CA VAL A 334 -19.18 0.57 26.06
C VAL A 334 -20.58 0.70 25.48
N PHE A 335 -21.56 0.15 26.20
CA PHE A 335 -22.99 0.21 25.88
C PHE A 335 -23.68 1.10 26.90
N SER A 336 -24.43 2.10 26.44
CA SER A 336 -25.34 2.86 27.30
C SER A 336 -26.47 1.97 27.86
N ALA A 337 -27.18 2.46 28.88
CA ALA A 337 -28.48 1.88 29.22
C ALA A 337 -29.44 1.92 28.01
N GLY A 338 -30.41 1.02 27.98
CA GLY A 338 -31.42 0.89 26.94
C GLY A 338 -31.28 -0.39 26.09
N THR A 339 -32.04 -0.42 25.00
CA THR A 339 -32.13 -1.59 24.11
C THR A 339 -31.10 -1.52 22.98
N HIS A 340 -30.39 -2.61 22.78
CA HIS A 340 -29.38 -2.81 21.74
C HIS A 340 -29.72 -4.05 20.91
N VAL A 341 -29.45 -3.99 19.60
CA VAL A 341 -29.67 -5.10 18.69
C VAL A 341 -28.34 -5.46 18.03
N GLY A 342 -27.95 -6.72 18.17
CA GLY A 342 -26.87 -7.33 17.41
C GLY A 342 -27.41 -8.06 16.20
N TYR A 343 -26.67 -8.04 15.10
CA TYR A 343 -27.05 -8.63 13.82
C TYR A 343 -26.02 -9.66 13.34
N ARG A 344 -26.46 -10.59 12.50
CA ARG A 344 -25.60 -11.39 11.63
C ARG A 344 -25.94 -11.05 10.18
N PHE A 345 -24.91 -10.93 9.35
CA PHE A 345 -25.06 -10.54 7.95
C PHE A 345 -24.53 -11.61 7.00
N THR A 346 -25.12 -11.70 5.81
CA THR A 346 -24.44 -12.30 4.65
C THR A 346 -23.25 -11.42 4.22
N PRO A 347 -22.32 -11.93 3.39
CA PRO A 347 -21.28 -11.10 2.77
C PRO A 347 -21.84 -9.90 1.98
N GLY A 348 -23.07 -10.00 1.48
CA GLY A 348 -23.76 -8.92 0.77
C GLY A 348 -24.40 -7.85 1.68
N GLY A 349 -24.40 -8.04 2.99
CA GLY A 349 -24.98 -7.09 3.96
C GLY A 349 -26.46 -7.35 4.31
N SER A 350 -27.05 -8.46 3.84
CA SER A 350 -28.42 -8.86 4.22
C SER A 350 -28.44 -9.45 5.62
N ILE A 351 -29.43 -9.08 6.44
CA ILE A 351 -29.58 -9.61 7.80
C ILE A 351 -30.05 -11.07 7.72
N VAL A 352 -29.35 -11.97 8.42
CA VAL A 352 -29.69 -13.41 8.54
C VAL A 352 -29.93 -13.85 9.98
N GLY A 353 -29.77 -12.92 10.93
CA GLY A 353 -30.06 -13.16 12.33
C GLY A 353 -30.01 -11.86 13.11
N LEU A 354 -30.79 -11.78 14.17
CA LEU A 354 -30.79 -10.67 15.11
C LEU A 354 -30.90 -11.18 16.54
N ARG A 355 -30.42 -10.39 17.49
CA ARG A 355 -30.56 -10.63 18.92
C ARG A 355 -30.69 -9.29 19.64
N THR A 356 -31.67 -9.20 20.53
CA THR A 356 -31.94 -8.01 21.33
C THR A 356 -31.39 -8.18 22.74
N LEU A 357 -30.81 -7.11 23.29
CA LEU A 357 -30.32 -7.01 24.66
C LEU A 357 -30.80 -5.68 25.26
N THR A 358 -31.46 -5.72 26.41
CA THR A 358 -31.86 -4.53 27.17
C THR A 358 -30.99 -4.41 28.41
N LEU A 359 -30.37 -3.24 28.61
CA LEU A 359 -29.51 -2.94 29.73
C LEU A 359 -30.15 -1.87 30.63
N SER A 360 -30.24 -2.12 31.93
CA SER A 360 -30.77 -1.15 32.91
C SER A 360 -29.77 -0.05 33.28
N ARG A 361 -28.48 -0.27 32.98
CA ARG A 361 -27.36 0.65 33.22
C ARG A 361 -26.29 0.47 32.16
N GLN A 362 -25.31 1.36 32.13
CA GLN A 362 -24.14 1.19 31.27
C GLN A 362 -23.47 -0.17 31.53
N SER A 363 -23.02 -0.82 30.45
CA SER A 363 -22.26 -2.07 30.49
C SER A 363 -21.17 -2.05 29.44
N ASN A 364 -20.34 -3.09 29.40
CA ASN A 364 -19.29 -3.24 28.40
C ASN A 364 -19.22 -4.67 27.86
N ALA A 365 -18.66 -4.81 26.67
CA ALA A 365 -18.30 -6.08 26.06
C ALA A 365 -17.00 -5.92 25.28
N HIS A 366 -16.31 -7.03 25.04
CA HIS A 366 -15.12 -7.04 24.20
C HIS A 366 -15.52 -7.14 22.72
N SER A 367 -14.75 -6.47 21.86
CA SER A 367 -14.84 -6.58 20.42
C SER A 367 -13.48 -6.90 19.81
N ASP A 368 -13.51 -7.78 18.81
CA ASP A 368 -12.35 -8.14 18.01
C ASP A 368 -12.45 -7.65 16.55
N GLN A 369 -13.55 -6.98 16.18
CA GLN A 369 -13.67 -6.34 14.88
C GLN A 369 -14.42 -5.01 14.91
N ARG A 370 -13.91 -4.01 14.18
CA ARG A 370 -14.61 -2.80 13.75
C ARG A 370 -14.68 -2.81 12.22
N ILE A 371 -15.81 -3.20 11.66
CA ILE A 371 -15.93 -3.53 10.24
C ILE A 371 -17.08 -2.77 9.59
N ARG A 372 -16.89 -2.34 8.33
CA ARG A 372 -17.98 -1.83 7.52
C ARG A 372 -18.81 -2.96 6.92
N ILE A 373 -20.11 -2.91 7.16
CA ILE A 373 -21.09 -3.79 6.53
C ILE A 373 -21.74 -3.05 5.36
N ARG A 374 -21.78 -3.70 4.19
CA ARG A 374 -22.28 -3.11 2.94
C ARG A 374 -23.72 -2.61 3.13
N GLY A 375 -23.94 -1.32 2.86
CA GLY A 375 -25.24 -0.65 3.02
C GLY A 375 -25.72 -0.51 4.46
N ARG A 376 -24.89 -0.77 5.47
CA ARG A 376 -25.27 -0.76 6.90
C ARG A 376 -24.34 0.06 7.80
N GLY A 377 -23.20 0.53 7.30
CA GLY A 377 -22.25 1.33 8.08
C GLY A 377 -21.30 0.49 8.95
N ILE A 378 -20.66 1.12 9.92
CA ILE A 378 -19.65 0.48 10.79
C ILE A 378 -20.33 -0.31 11.91
N HIS A 379 -19.79 -1.50 12.20
CA HIS A 379 -20.25 -2.39 13.25
C HIS A 379 -19.08 -2.95 14.06
N TYR A 380 -19.37 -3.27 15.32
CA TYR A 380 -18.45 -3.99 16.20
C TYR A 380 -18.87 -5.45 16.34
N ARG A 381 -17.96 -6.40 16.11
CA ARG A 381 -18.23 -7.82 16.42
C ARG A 381 -18.01 -8.03 17.90
N VAL A 382 -19.06 -8.39 18.63
CA VAL A 382 -18.99 -8.65 20.06
C VAL A 382 -18.54 -10.08 20.31
N THR A 383 -17.58 -10.30 21.21
CA THR A 383 -16.99 -11.63 21.47
C THR A 383 -17.44 -12.29 22.77
N ASN A 384 -18.09 -11.55 23.67
CA ASN A 384 -18.55 -12.06 24.96
C ASN A 384 -19.93 -11.51 25.36
N GLY A 385 -20.50 -12.09 26.41
CA GLY A 385 -21.81 -11.69 26.93
C GLY A 385 -22.99 -12.05 25.99
N PRO A 386 -24.17 -11.47 26.22
CA PRO A 386 -25.40 -11.88 25.52
C PRO A 386 -25.38 -11.67 24.00
N LEU A 387 -24.59 -10.72 23.51
CA LEU A 387 -24.44 -10.43 22.07
C LEU A 387 -23.21 -11.10 21.43
N ALA A 388 -22.56 -12.05 22.11
CA ALA A 388 -21.40 -12.77 21.57
C ALA A 388 -21.71 -13.39 20.19
N GLY A 389 -20.84 -13.12 19.21
CA GLY A 389 -20.98 -13.55 17.82
C GLY A 389 -21.98 -12.74 16.99
N PHE A 390 -22.44 -11.58 17.48
CA PHE A 390 -23.25 -10.63 16.73
C PHE A 390 -22.48 -9.32 16.50
N LEU A 391 -22.83 -8.64 15.40
CA LEU A 391 -22.34 -7.33 15.02
C LEU A 391 -23.31 -6.26 15.51
N VAL A 392 -22.84 -5.31 16.31
CA VAL A 392 -23.65 -4.17 16.79
C VAL A 392 -23.25 -2.90 16.03
N PRO A 393 -24.20 -2.05 15.60
CA PRO A 393 -23.85 -0.84 14.87
C PRO A 393 -23.10 0.17 15.75
N GLU A 394 -22.03 0.77 15.22
CA GLU A 394 -21.35 1.89 15.86
C GLU A 394 -22.32 3.08 15.97
N GLU A 395 -22.52 3.60 17.18
CA GLU A 395 -23.45 4.70 17.44
C GLU A 395 -22.88 5.56 18.59
N PRO A 396 -22.27 6.72 18.28
CA PRO A 396 -21.71 7.61 19.30
C PRO A 396 -22.72 7.94 20.41
N GLY A 397 -22.26 7.89 21.66
CA GLY A 397 -23.05 8.05 22.88
C GLY A 397 -23.83 6.82 23.32
N ARG A 398 -23.95 5.78 22.48
CA ARG A 398 -24.71 4.55 22.81
C ARG A 398 -23.88 3.28 22.75
N ARG A 399 -23.02 3.14 21.75
CA ARG A 399 -22.12 2.01 21.52
C ARG A 399 -20.82 2.53 20.94
N GLU A 400 -19.80 2.62 21.78
CA GLU A 400 -18.51 3.21 21.42
C GLU A 400 -17.38 2.27 21.80
N LEU A 401 -16.46 2.03 20.86
CA LEU A 401 -15.21 1.34 21.12
C LEU A 401 -14.25 2.32 21.81
N LEU A 402 -13.84 1.99 23.03
CA LEU A 402 -12.85 2.77 23.78
C LEU A 402 -11.48 2.66 23.11
N GLY A 403 -10.72 3.75 23.17
CA GLY A 403 -9.39 3.81 22.59
C GLY A 403 -9.29 4.76 21.41
N ALA A 404 -8.05 5.11 21.04
CA ALA A 404 -7.73 5.62 19.72
C ALA A 404 -7.54 4.44 18.75
N VAL A 405 -8.60 4.10 18.02
CA VAL A 405 -8.56 3.03 17.02
C VAL A 405 -8.37 3.58 15.61
N GLU A 406 -7.84 2.76 14.71
CA GLU A 406 -7.53 3.16 13.32
C GLU A 406 -6.68 4.43 13.26
N GLN A 407 -5.63 4.50 14.09
CA GLN A 407 -4.80 5.69 14.20
C GLN A 407 -3.91 5.85 12.96
N HIS A 408 -3.94 7.04 12.37
CA HIS A 408 -2.93 7.55 11.45
C HIS A 408 -1.99 8.48 12.21
N THR A 409 -0.69 8.33 12.01
CA THR A 409 0.34 9.27 12.44
C THR A 409 0.89 10.00 11.22
N TYR A 410 1.32 11.25 11.42
CA TYR A 410 1.80 12.10 10.34
C TYR A 410 3.19 12.64 10.67
N THR A 411 4.16 12.32 9.82
CA THR A 411 5.51 12.87 9.85
C THR A 411 5.83 13.50 8.48
N PRO A 412 5.95 14.83 8.36
CA PRO A 412 5.79 15.84 9.41
C PRO A 412 4.35 15.96 9.93
N ALA A 413 4.15 16.67 11.04
CA ALA A 413 2.82 16.99 11.53
C ALA A 413 2.03 17.78 10.48
N ARG A 414 0.72 17.49 10.34
CA ARG A 414 -0.18 18.20 9.44
C ARG A 414 -0.76 19.42 10.13
N THR A 415 -1.34 20.34 9.35
CA THR A 415 -1.99 21.54 9.89
C THR A 415 -3.50 21.34 9.94
N LEU A 416 -4.12 21.61 11.09
CA LEU A 416 -5.57 21.67 11.26
C LEU A 416 -6.00 23.13 11.29
N GLY A 417 -6.86 23.54 10.36
CA GLY A 417 -7.52 24.84 10.34
C GLY A 417 -8.72 24.88 11.29
N PHE A 418 -8.93 26.03 11.90
CA PHE A 418 -10.03 26.35 12.80
C PHE A 418 -10.78 27.56 12.24
N ALA A 419 -12.07 27.42 12.00
CA ALA A 419 -12.94 28.58 11.80
C ALA A 419 -13.12 29.36 13.12
N PRO A 420 -13.58 30.63 13.09
CA PRO A 420 -14.01 31.30 14.31
C PRO A 420 -15.11 30.48 15.00
N GLY A 421 -14.95 30.20 16.28
CA GLY A 421 -15.86 29.31 16.99
C GLY A 421 -15.28 28.76 18.28
N THR A 422 -16.12 28.04 19.03
CA THR A 422 -15.75 27.38 20.28
C THR A 422 -15.55 25.90 20.04
N TYR A 423 -14.39 25.40 20.44
CA TYR A 423 -14.05 23.99 20.31
C TYR A 423 -13.82 23.38 21.69
N VAL A 424 -13.99 22.07 21.78
CA VAL A 424 -13.74 21.30 23.00
C VAL A 424 -12.74 20.21 22.66
N GLY A 425 -11.65 20.16 23.41
CA GLY A 425 -10.64 19.12 23.33
C GLY A 425 -10.59 18.32 24.62
N HIS A 426 -10.18 17.05 24.51
CA HIS A 426 -10.06 16.14 25.66
C HIS A 426 -8.65 15.55 25.75
N ARG A 427 -8.19 15.35 26.99
CA ARG A 427 -7.15 14.36 27.30
C ARG A 427 -7.80 13.13 27.88
N TYR A 428 -7.15 12.01 27.63
CA TYR A 428 -7.60 10.71 28.07
C TYR A 428 -6.55 10.08 28.98
N ASP A 429 -7.00 9.38 30.01
CA ASP A 429 -6.13 8.53 30.82
C ASP A 429 -5.84 7.19 30.11
N SER A 430 -5.11 6.29 30.77
CA SER A 430 -4.77 4.96 30.24
C SER A 430 -5.99 4.05 30.01
N ALA A 431 -7.12 4.34 30.64
CA ALA A 431 -8.40 3.64 30.45
C ALA A 431 -9.27 4.30 29.37
N TRP A 432 -8.76 5.34 28.70
CA TRP A 432 -9.49 6.16 27.75
C TRP A 432 -10.71 6.87 28.34
N ALA A 433 -10.71 7.11 29.65
CA ALA A 433 -11.64 8.04 30.28
C ALA A 433 -11.12 9.48 30.14
N VAL A 434 -12.02 10.45 30.02
CA VAL A 434 -11.65 11.87 29.91
C VAL A 434 -11.02 12.32 31.22
N SER A 435 -9.73 12.66 31.19
CA SER A 435 -8.96 13.12 32.35
C SER A 435 -8.90 14.64 32.44
N GLU A 436 -8.92 15.33 31.31
CA GLU A 436 -8.97 16.79 31.22
C GLU A 436 -9.86 17.20 30.05
N THR A 437 -10.68 18.23 30.24
CA THR A 437 -11.44 18.88 29.17
C THR A 437 -11.02 20.32 29.05
N ARG A 438 -10.81 20.79 27.83
CA ARG A 438 -10.45 22.16 27.52
C ARG A 438 -11.41 22.73 26.50
N THR A 439 -11.93 23.91 26.78
CA THR A 439 -12.78 24.68 25.87
C THR A 439 -12.07 25.97 25.53
N PHE A 440 -11.98 26.30 24.25
CA PHE A 440 -11.39 27.55 23.78
C PHE A 440 -12.15 28.10 22.58
N THR A 441 -12.38 29.41 22.60
CA THR A 441 -13.05 30.15 21.53
C THR A 441 -12.01 30.88 20.69
N PHE A 442 -11.90 30.53 19.41
CA PHE A 442 -11.12 31.30 18.45
C PHE A 442 -11.98 32.46 17.92
N PRO A 443 -11.59 33.73 18.16
CA PRO A 443 -12.36 34.90 17.69
C PRO A 443 -12.21 35.15 16.18
N ARG A 444 -11.24 34.48 15.54
CA ARG A 444 -10.93 34.54 14.12
C ARG A 444 -10.40 33.20 13.66
N ALA A 445 -10.30 32.99 12.35
CA ALA A 445 -9.70 31.78 11.81
C ALA A 445 -8.28 31.58 12.36
N SER A 446 -7.92 30.34 12.66
CA SER A 446 -6.64 29.95 13.26
C SER A 446 -6.18 28.60 12.70
N ALA A 447 -4.99 28.16 13.08
CA ALA A 447 -4.48 26.84 12.73
C ALA A 447 -3.58 26.29 13.85
N ALA A 448 -3.49 24.96 13.95
CA ALA A 448 -2.56 24.27 14.84
C ALA A 448 -2.05 22.99 14.20
N PRO A 449 -0.80 22.57 14.50
CA PRO A 449 -0.30 21.30 14.01
C PRO A 449 -0.95 20.11 14.74
N PHE A 450 -1.18 19.02 14.03
CA PHE A 450 -1.64 17.75 14.57
C PHE A 450 -0.77 16.60 14.07
N GLY A 451 -0.39 15.72 15.00
CA GLY A 451 0.53 14.61 14.74
C GLY A 451 -0.17 13.29 14.44
N ALA A 452 -1.45 13.17 14.79
CA ALA A 452 -2.22 11.97 14.55
C ALA A 452 -3.73 12.25 14.41
N SER A 453 -4.44 11.33 13.75
CA SER A 453 -5.90 11.26 13.80
C SER A 453 -6.36 9.82 14.05
N ALA A 454 -7.46 9.63 14.77
CA ALA A 454 -7.98 8.32 15.15
C ALA A 454 -9.48 8.41 15.44
N TRP A 455 -10.20 7.28 15.47
CA TRP A 455 -11.50 7.23 16.13
C TRP A 455 -11.26 7.06 17.63
N VAL A 456 -11.34 8.15 18.38
CA VAL A 456 -11.17 8.17 19.83
C VAL A 456 -12.54 8.04 20.47
N ASN A 457 -12.76 6.94 21.20
CA ASN A 457 -14.05 6.62 21.83
C ASN A 457 -15.22 6.78 20.84
N GLY A 458 -15.08 6.21 19.64
CA GLY A 458 -16.11 6.24 18.60
C GLY A 458 -16.23 7.54 17.79
N ARG A 459 -15.40 8.57 18.05
CA ARG A 459 -15.41 9.83 17.28
C ARG A 459 -14.07 10.10 16.61
N LEU A 460 -14.09 10.36 15.30
CA LEU A 460 -12.89 10.83 14.60
C LEU A 460 -12.36 12.07 15.33
N SER A 461 -11.08 12.07 15.68
CA SER A 461 -10.45 13.12 16.46
C SER A 461 -9.01 13.38 15.99
N TYR A 462 -8.51 14.59 16.23
CA TYR A 462 -7.17 15.04 15.87
C TYR A 462 -6.32 15.30 17.11
N GLN A 463 -5.12 14.71 17.18
CA GLN A 463 -4.18 14.94 18.27
C GLN A 463 -3.32 16.17 17.99
N ILE A 464 -3.59 17.27 18.69
CA ILE A 464 -2.91 18.55 18.49
C ILE A 464 -1.54 18.53 19.19
N THR A 465 -0.49 18.97 18.49
CA THR A 465 0.90 18.90 18.97
C THR A 465 1.46 20.24 19.42
N ALA A 466 0.81 21.37 19.13
CA ALA A 466 1.21 22.69 19.62
C ALA A 466 0.04 23.66 19.79
N GLY A 467 0.26 24.73 20.56
CA GLY A 467 -0.75 25.76 20.83
C GLY A 467 -1.68 25.43 22.00
N VAL A 468 -2.85 26.08 22.06
CA VAL A 468 -3.77 25.99 23.21
C VAL A 468 -4.29 24.58 23.48
N TYR A 469 -4.28 23.71 22.47
CA TYR A 469 -4.70 22.31 22.57
C TYR A 469 -3.53 21.31 22.57
N ALA A 470 -2.29 21.74 22.83
CA ALA A 470 -1.15 20.82 22.84
C ALA A 470 -1.37 19.60 23.77
N GLY A 471 -1.30 18.41 23.19
CA GLY A 471 -1.55 17.13 23.85
C GLY A 471 -3.03 16.76 24.02
N PHE A 472 -3.97 17.50 23.42
CA PHE A 472 -5.40 17.19 23.42
C PHE A 472 -5.80 16.52 22.11
N TRP A 473 -6.82 15.68 22.20
CA TRP A 473 -7.59 15.19 21.06
C TRP A 473 -8.82 16.06 20.87
N LEU A 474 -9.01 16.56 19.65
CA LEU A 474 -10.18 17.34 19.27
C LEU A 474 -11.09 16.49 18.39
N PRO A 475 -12.33 16.20 18.82
CA PRO A 475 -13.32 15.56 17.97
C PRO A 475 -13.55 16.38 16.70
N ALA A 476 -13.62 15.70 15.56
CA ALA A 476 -13.96 16.30 14.28
C ALA A 476 -15.38 16.85 14.35
N VAL A 477 -15.48 18.16 14.17
CA VAL A 477 -16.72 18.96 14.17
C VAL A 477 -16.63 20.01 13.08
N ASP A 478 -17.76 20.62 12.74
CA ASP A 478 -17.80 21.71 11.77
C ASP A 478 -16.84 22.84 12.15
N GLY A 479 -16.13 23.36 11.15
CA GLY A 479 -15.10 24.39 11.32
C GLY A 479 -13.71 23.87 11.66
N LEU A 480 -13.52 22.56 11.88
CA LEU A 480 -12.19 21.94 11.86
C LEU A 480 -11.91 21.36 10.48
N THR A 481 -10.81 21.77 9.85
CA THR A 481 -10.47 21.31 8.49
C THR A 481 -8.99 21.01 8.38
N PRO A 482 -8.59 19.74 8.20
CA PRO A 482 -7.21 19.40 7.88
C PRO A 482 -6.80 20.11 6.60
N ALA A 483 -5.66 20.80 6.62
CA ALA A 483 -5.13 21.46 5.43
C ALA A 483 -4.88 20.41 4.32
N PRO A 484 -5.19 20.77 3.05
CA PRO A 484 -5.07 19.89 1.90
C PRO A 484 -3.62 19.58 1.50
#